data_AF-A0A7C5ZY50-F1
#
_entry.id   AF-A0A7C5ZY50-F1
#
_cell.length_a   1.000
_cell.length_b   1.000
_cell.length_c   1.000
_cell.angle_alpha   90.00
_cell.angle_beta   90.00
_cell.angle_gamma   90.00
#
_symmetry.space_group_name_H-M   'P 1'
#
loop_
_entity.id
_entity.type
_entity.pdbx_description
1 polymer ?
#
loop_
_entity_poly.entity_id
_entity_poly.type
_entity_poly.pdbx_seq_one_letter_code
_entity_poly.pdbx_strand_id
1 'polypeptide(L)'
;MLETGNYAYVEARLTFLEAELSAKEGKEASFTLYSGLSSLIDFLPAKVKAFVEWWIMRNDFENVKDAVAQILGGFKYEFSRPFIKVRREALLNLVGNRNMHGLFELLSSISEDFASRAFEGSATYSDFAFSLDRLYFEGFNNRFPKGPDGELARRLVALRIDLLNLNLFKRVRNLGRFFLPYGFLSVNDMRDENTLSEKLFELYGVKNMDELKSYYCGICMSHGSGFSNLMGFIILHECSMEGVW
;
A
#
# COMPACT_ATOMS: atom_id res chain seq x y z
N MET A 1 0.89 27.72 18.58
CA MET A 1 1.91 27.15 17.67
C MET A 1 1.53 25.68 17.51
N LEU A 2 1.13 25.22 16.31
CA LEU A 2 0.73 23.82 16.12
C LEU A 2 1.96 22.92 16.26
N GLU A 3 1.86 21.84 17.03
CA GLU A 3 2.92 20.86 17.31
C GLU A 3 3.24 19.98 16.09
N THR A 4 3.70 20.60 15.01
CA THR A 4 4.15 19.86 13.82
C THR A 4 5.47 19.15 14.09
N GLY A 5 5.58 17.90 13.66
CA GLY A 5 6.80 17.10 13.78
C GLY A 5 7.05 16.46 15.15
N ASN A 6 6.01 16.27 15.96
CA ASN A 6 6.10 15.72 17.31
C ASN A 6 5.55 14.29 17.38
N TYR A 7 6.41 13.29 17.60
CA TYR A 7 5.96 11.91 17.80
C TYR A 7 5.09 11.73 19.04
N ALA A 8 5.32 12.47 20.12
CA ALA A 8 4.51 12.33 21.34
C ALA A 8 3.05 12.74 21.08
N TYR A 9 2.84 13.78 20.25
CA TYR A 9 1.50 14.17 19.82
C TYR A 9 0.86 13.07 18.97
N VAL A 10 1.60 12.53 18.00
CA VAL A 10 1.13 11.44 17.13
C VAL A 10 0.76 10.21 17.98
N GLU A 11 1.62 9.79 18.90
CA GLU A 11 1.38 8.66 19.81
C GLU A 11 0.11 8.85 20.65
N ALA A 12 -0.08 10.03 21.24
CA ALA A 12 -1.31 10.34 21.97
C ALA A 12 -2.56 10.22 21.08
N ARG A 13 -2.49 10.67 19.82
CA ARG A 13 -3.59 10.55 18.87
C ARG A 13 -3.83 9.10 18.41
N LEU A 14 -2.76 8.29 18.31
CA LEU A 14 -2.88 6.87 18.01
C LEU A 14 -3.61 6.12 19.14
N THR A 15 -3.40 6.47 20.41
CA THR A 15 -4.15 5.88 21.54
C THR A 15 -5.66 6.14 21.43
N PHE A 16 -6.07 7.36 21.02
CA PHE A 16 -7.49 7.64 20.79
C PHE A 16 -8.03 6.84 19.59
N LEU A 17 -7.26 6.77 18.51
CA LEU A 17 -7.63 5.99 17.33
C LEU A 17 -7.74 4.48 17.65
N GLU A 18 -6.88 3.95 18.50
CA GLU A 18 -6.94 2.56 18.98
C GLU A 18 -8.25 2.25 19.73
N ALA A 19 -8.67 3.18 20.60
CA ALA A 19 -9.93 3.06 21.33
C ALA A 19 -11.14 3.06 20.39
N GLU A 20 -11.11 3.91 19.35
CA GLU A 20 -12.15 3.91 18.31
C GLU A 20 -12.15 2.63 17.49
N LEU A 21 -10.97 2.14 17.09
CA LEU A 21 -10.81 0.91 16.30
C LEU A 21 -11.30 -0.33 17.05
N SER A 22 -11.09 -0.39 18.36
CA SER A 22 -11.53 -1.51 19.21
C SER A 22 -13.05 -1.69 19.23
N ALA A 23 -13.81 -0.66 18.86
CA ALA A 23 -15.27 -0.70 18.77
C ALA A 23 -15.79 -0.96 17.34
N LYS A 24 -14.91 -1.24 16.37
CA LYS A 24 -15.22 -1.35 14.95
C LYS A 24 -14.73 -2.68 14.37
N GLU A 25 -15.45 -3.19 13.39
CA GLU A 25 -15.11 -4.44 12.70
C GLU A 25 -15.14 -4.28 11.18
N GLY A 26 -14.44 -5.18 10.48
CA GLY A 26 -14.45 -5.28 9.03
C GLY A 26 -14.12 -3.96 8.32
N LYS A 27 -14.98 -3.58 7.35
CA LYS A 27 -14.78 -2.35 6.56
C LYS A 27 -14.77 -1.09 7.43
N GLU A 28 -15.61 -1.00 8.46
CA GLU A 28 -15.66 0.20 9.29
C GLU A 28 -14.34 0.46 10.01
N ALA A 29 -13.68 -0.60 10.50
CA ALA A 29 -12.35 -0.50 11.12
C ALA A 29 -11.31 0.04 10.13
N SER A 30 -11.35 -0.41 8.87
CA SER A 30 -10.47 0.13 7.81
C SER A 30 -10.72 1.62 7.57
N PHE A 31 -11.98 2.03 7.41
CA PHE A 31 -12.31 3.44 7.22
C PHE A 31 -11.86 4.31 8.40
N THR A 32 -12.10 3.87 9.63
CA THR A 32 -11.63 4.56 10.85
C THR A 32 -10.10 4.66 10.87
N LEU A 33 -9.37 3.57 10.62
CA LEU A 33 -7.90 3.58 10.63
C LEU A 33 -7.35 4.62 9.65
N TYR A 34 -7.74 4.53 8.39
CA TYR A 34 -7.13 5.33 7.33
C TYR A 34 -7.58 6.79 7.36
N SER A 35 -8.82 7.08 7.75
CA SER A 35 -9.25 8.47 7.99
C SER A 35 -8.52 9.09 9.18
N GLY A 36 -8.36 8.33 10.27
CA GLY A 36 -7.55 8.71 11.42
C GLY A 36 -6.11 9.01 11.02
N LEU A 37 -5.44 8.10 10.33
CA LEU A 37 -4.07 8.29 9.82
C LEU A 37 -3.95 9.50 8.88
N SER A 38 -4.93 9.70 8.00
CA SER A 38 -4.93 10.85 7.10
C SER A 38 -4.97 12.18 7.86
N SER A 39 -5.69 12.25 8.98
CA SER A 39 -5.72 13.43 9.85
C SER A 39 -4.40 13.67 10.59
N LEU A 40 -3.53 12.66 10.68
CA LEU A 40 -2.26 12.73 11.41
C LEU A 40 -1.07 13.08 10.52
N ILE A 41 -1.19 12.99 9.19
CA ILE A 41 -0.09 13.21 8.24
C ILE A 41 0.62 14.55 8.49
N ASP A 42 -0.14 15.63 8.72
CA ASP A 42 0.44 16.97 8.88
C ASP A 42 1.19 17.18 10.21
N PHE A 43 1.02 16.26 11.16
CA PHE A 43 1.70 16.27 12.45
C PHE A 43 2.97 15.40 12.45
N LEU A 44 3.14 14.55 11.42
CA LEU A 44 4.32 13.69 11.30
C LEU A 44 5.61 14.49 11.09
N PRO A 45 6.75 14.03 11.62
CA PRO A 45 8.04 14.62 11.31
C PRO A 45 8.33 14.58 9.81
N ALA A 46 8.87 15.68 9.27
CA ALA A 46 9.16 15.82 7.84
C ALA A 46 10.00 14.64 7.27
N LYS A 47 10.91 14.08 8.08
CA LYS A 47 11.76 12.94 7.71
C LYS A 47 11.01 11.63 7.43
N VAL A 48 9.78 11.47 7.91
CA VAL A 48 8.96 10.26 7.72
C VAL A 48 7.61 10.55 7.06
N LYS A 49 7.16 11.81 7.09
CA LYS A 49 5.86 12.24 6.54
C LYS A 49 5.64 11.72 5.13
N ALA A 50 6.61 11.94 4.23
CA ALA A 50 6.51 11.53 2.83
C ALA A 50 6.39 10.00 2.67
N PHE A 51 7.07 9.21 3.52
CA PHE A 51 6.96 7.75 3.50
C PHE A 51 5.57 7.29 3.93
N VAL A 52 5.10 7.77 5.08
CA VAL A 52 3.83 7.31 5.69
C VAL A 52 2.63 7.75 4.84
N GLU A 53 2.65 8.99 4.35
CA GLU A 53 1.63 9.49 3.43
C GLU A 53 1.56 8.60 2.18
N TRP A 54 2.72 8.28 1.59
CA TRP A 54 2.79 7.39 0.43
C TRP A 54 2.31 5.98 0.76
N TRP A 55 2.65 5.46 1.94
CA TRP A 55 2.23 4.14 2.40
C TRP A 55 0.71 4.00 2.44
N ILE A 56 0.01 4.97 3.06
CA ILE A 56 -1.44 4.90 3.23
C ILE A 56 -2.20 5.23 1.94
N MET A 57 -1.58 5.99 1.02
CA MET A 57 -2.14 6.28 -0.30
C MET A 57 -2.33 5.05 -1.19
N ARG A 58 -1.83 3.86 -0.80
CA ARG A 58 -2.08 2.60 -1.52
C ARG A 58 -3.57 2.39 -1.84
N ASN A 59 -4.46 2.75 -0.91
CA ASN A 59 -5.90 2.59 -1.12
C ASN A 59 -6.44 3.44 -2.27
N ASP A 60 -5.88 4.64 -2.49
CA ASP A 60 -6.25 5.46 -3.64
C ASP A 60 -5.83 4.80 -4.96
N PHE A 61 -4.63 4.20 -5.02
CA PHE A 61 -4.18 3.46 -6.19
C PHE A 61 -5.08 2.24 -6.48
N GLU A 62 -5.45 1.47 -5.46
CA GLU A 62 -6.38 0.35 -5.60
C GLU A 62 -7.79 0.82 -6.02
N ASN A 63 -8.29 1.92 -5.45
CA ASN A 63 -9.55 2.53 -5.87
C ASN A 63 -9.51 2.97 -7.34
N VAL A 64 -8.37 3.49 -7.83
CA VAL A 64 -8.21 3.82 -9.25
C VAL A 64 -8.20 2.55 -10.13
N LYS A 65 -7.56 1.45 -9.69
CA LYS A 65 -7.65 0.17 -10.42
C LYS A 65 -9.09 -0.31 -10.52
N ASP A 66 -9.83 -0.27 -9.42
CA ASP A 66 -11.24 -0.64 -9.40
C ASP A 66 -12.08 0.28 -10.32
N ALA A 67 -11.77 1.58 -10.37
CA ALA A 67 -12.43 2.52 -11.28
C ALA A 67 -12.18 2.17 -12.76
N VAL A 68 -10.94 1.85 -13.13
CA VAL A 68 -10.61 1.41 -14.50
C VAL A 68 -11.29 0.08 -14.82
N ALA A 69 -11.26 -0.90 -13.91
CA ALA A 69 -11.97 -2.17 -14.09
C ALA A 69 -13.47 -1.96 -14.31
N GLN A 70 -14.10 -1.04 -13.57
CA GLN A 70 -15.50 -0.66 -13.74
C GLN A 70 -15.78 -0.05 -15.12
N ILE A 71 -14.96 0.90 -15.56
CA ILE A 71 -15.16 1.58 -16.85
C ILE A 71 -15.00 0.59 -18.01
N LEU A 72 -13.99 -0.28 -17.95
CA LEU A 72 -13.71 -1.26 -19.00
C LEU A 72 -14.69 -2.44 -18.99
N GLY A 73 -15.05 -2.94 -17.80
CA GLY A 73 -15.90 -4.11 -17.63
C GLY A 73 -17.41 -3.81 -17.62
N GLY A 74 -17.81 -2.56 -17.37
CA GLY A 74 -19.21 -2.15 -17.34
C GLY A 74 -20.01 -2.59 -16.11
N PHE A 75 -19.39 -3.24 -15.13
CA PHE A 75 -20.00 -3.61 -13.86
C PHE A 75 -19.86 -2.49 -12.84
N LYS A 76 -20.89 -2.27 -12.00
CA LYS A 76 -20.79 -1.35 -10.86
C LYS A 76 -20.15 -2.07 -9.68
N TYR A 77 -19.00 -1.59 -9.22
CA TYR A 77 -18.40 -2.02 -7.97
C TYR A 77 -18.57 -0.92 -6.91
N GLU A 78 -18.83 -1.33 -5.68
CA GLU A 78 -18.73 -0.43 -4.53
C GLU A 78 -17.27 -0.30 -4.13
N PHE A 79 -16.75 0.93 -4.09
CA PHE A 79 -15.41 1.18 -3.57
C PHE A 79 -15.35 0.78 -2.09
N SER A 80 -14.61 -0.29 -1.81
CA SER A 80 -14.52 -0.91 -0.49
C SER A 80 -13.40 -0.35 0.37
N ARG A 81 -12.53 0.50 -0.20
CA ARG A 81 -11.33 1.03 0.47
C ARG A 81 -11.48 2.52 0.77
N PRO A 82 -10.95 2.99 1.90
CA PRO A 82 -10.97 4.41 2.26
C PRO A 82 -10.15 5.25 1.29
N PHE A 83 -10.61 6.47 1.10
CA PHE A 83 -9.99 7.46 0.22
C PHE A 83 -9.09 8.38 1.05
N ILE A 84 -7.86 8.62 0.58
CA ILE A 84 -6.87 9.43 1.30
C ILE A 84 -6.76 10.82 0.68
N LYS A 85 -6.28 10.90 -0.56
CA LYS A 85 -6.16 12.15 -1.34
C LYS A 85 -7.21 12.27 -2.41
N VAL A 86 -7.56 11.15 -3.05
CA VAL A 86 -8.58 11.12 -4.09
C VAL A 86 -9.95 11.39 -3.46
N ARG A 87 -10.72 12.36 -3.99
CA ARG A 87 -12.10 12.55 -3.53
C ARG A 87 -13.01 11.47 -4.11
N ARG A 88 -13.76 10.77 -3.25
CA ARG A 88 -14.69 9.70 -3.64
C ARG A 88 -15.67 10.16 -4.72
N GLU A 89 -16.23 11.34 -4.57
CA GLU A 89 -17.22 11.92 -5.49
C GLU A 89 -16.62 12.19 -6.86
N ALA A 90 -15.36 12.65 -6.90
CA ALA A 90 -14.64 12.86 -8.14
C ALA A 90 -14.43 11.53 -8.87
N LEU A 91 -13.98 10.48 -8.16
CA LEU A 91 -13.79 9.16 -8.76
C LEU A 91 -15.11 8.55 -9.26
N LEU A 92 -16.19 8.65 -8.46
CA LEU A 92 -17.53 8.19 -8.86
C LEU A 92 -18.05 8.92 -10.10
N ASN A 93 -17.84 10.24 -10.19
CA ASN A 93 -18.22 11.02 -11.36
C ASN A 93 -17.46 10.58 -12.62
N LEU A 94 -16.16 10.29 -12.50
CA LEU A 94 -15.35 9.79 -13.61
C LEU A 94 -15.83 8.42 -14.09
N VAL A 95 -16.11 7.50 -13.16
CA VAL A 95 -16.65 6.16 -13.49
C VAL A 95 -18.03 6.27 -14.13
N GLY A 96 -18.93 7.08 -13.58
CA GLY A 96 -20.29 7.27 -14.09
C GLY A 96 -20.31 7.78 -15.54
N ASN A 97 -19.35 8.63 -15.90
CA ASN A 97 -19.20 9.16 -17.26
C ASN A 97 -18.29 8.32 -18.15
N ARG A 98 -17.77 7.18 -17.67
CA ARG A 98 -16.75 6.37 -18.36
C ARG A 98 -15.55 7.20 -18.83
N ASN A 99 -15.21 8.23 -18.06
CA ASN A 99 -14.19 9.19 -18.42
C ASN A 99 -12.81 8.67 -18.04
N MET A 100 -12.23 7.85 -18.94
CA MET A 100 -10.87 7.37 -18.78
C MET A 100 -9.91 8.55 -18.65
N HIS A 101 -9.96 9.54 -19.55
CA HIS A 101 -9.05 10.72 -19.53
C HIS A 101 -9.02 11.43 -18.18
N GLY A 102 -10.17 11.65 -17.54
CA GLY A 102 -10.20 12.27 -16.21
C GLY A 102 -9.59 11.40 -15.10
N LEU A 103 -9.54 10.05 -15.26
CA LEU A 103 -8.74 9.20 -14.38
C LEU A 103 -7.23 9.41 -14.59
N PHE A 104 -6.79 9.73 -15.82
CA PHE A 104 -5.39 10.13 -16.06
C PHE A 104 -5.09 11.42 -15.31
N GLU A 105 -5.92 12.45 -15.46
CA GLU A 105 -5.72 13.73 -14.77
C GLU A 105 -5.70 13.55 -13.24
N LEU A 106 -6.57 12.68 -12.73
CA LEU A 106 -6.59 12.34 -11.30
C LEU A 106 -5.28 11.69 -10.85
N LEU A 107 -4.72 10.74 -11.62
CA LEU A 107 -3.41 10.15 -11.33
C LEU A 107 -2.26 11.16 -11.46
N SER A 108 -2.31 12.06 -12.45
CA SER A 108 -1.33 13.15 -12.60
C SER A 108 -1.32 14.08 -11.39
N SER A 109 -2.47 14.29 -10.75
CA SER A 109 -2.56 15.12 -9.54
C SER A 109 -1.86 14.49 -8.33
N ILE A 110 -1.66 13.16 -8.34
CA ILE A 110 -0.88 12.44 -7.32
C ILE A 110 0.61 12.57 -7.61
N SER A 111 1.03 12.38 -8.87
CA SER A 111 2.32 12.87 -9.38
C SER A 111 2.33 12.88 -10.90
N GLU A 112 3.00 13.89 -11.47
CA GLU A 112 2.99 14.18 -12.91
C GLU A 112 3.46 13.00 -13.78
N ASP A 113 4.36 12.17 -13.25
CA ASP A 113 4.91 11.00 -13.94
C ASP A 113 3.96 9.78 -13.96
N PHE A 114 2.89 9.78 -13.15
CA PHE A 114 2.02 8.60 -13.04
C PHE A 114 1.17 8.38 -14.28
N ALA A 115 0.55 9.44 -14.81
CA ALA A 115 -0.45 9.27 -15.86
C ALA A 115 0.16 8.84 -17.20
N SER A 116 1.27 9.46 -17.60
CA SER A 116 1.98 9.09 -18.83
C SER A 116 2.46 7.64 -18.74
N ARG A 117 3.13 7.27 -17.64
CA ARG A 117 3.72 5.92 -17.50
C ARG A 117 2.72 4.81 -17.21
N ALA A 118 1.61 5.07 -16.52
CA ALA A 118 0.62 4.04 -16.21
C ALA A 118 -0.27 3.69 -17.40
N PHE A 119 -0.57 4.67 -18.27
CA PHE A 119 -1.53 4.49 -19.33
C PHE A 119 -0.94 4.50 -20.76
N GLU A 120 0.13 5.25 -21.06
CA GLU A 120 0.67 5.37 -22.44
C GLU A 120 1.33 4.08 -22.96
N GLY A 121 1.35 3.00 -22.18
CA GLY A 121 1.85 1.68 -22.59
C GLY A 121 0.94 0.50 -22.24
N SER A 122 -0.27 0.74 -21.74
CA SER A 122 -1.14 -0.31 -21.20
C SER A 122 -2.13 -0.83 -22.24
N ALA A 123 -1.88 -2.03 -22.78
CA ALA A 123 -2.77 -2.67 -23.76
C ALA A 123 -3.98 -3.39 -23.11
N THR A 124 -3.86 -3.73 -21.81
CA THR A 124 -4.87 -4.48 -21.06
C THR A 124 -5.05 -3.91 -19.65
N TYR A 125 -6.13 -4.28 -18.97
CA TYR A 125 -6.31 -3.96 -17.55
C TYR A 125 -5.15 -4.48 -16.68
N SER A 126 -4.65 -5.69 -16.96
CA SER A 126 -3.51 -6.26 -16.25
C SER A 126 -2.23 -5.45 -16.43
N ASP A 127 -2.00 -4.93 -17.64
CA ASP A 127 -0.86 -4.04 -17.93
C ASP A 127 -0.99 -2.71 -17.18
N PHE A 128 -2.20 -2.16 -17.13
CA PHE A 128 -2.49 -0.95 -16.36
C PHE A 128 -2.28 -1.16 -14.86
N ALA A 129 -2.90 -2.19 -14.28
CA ALA A 129 -2.82 -2.50 -12.86
C ALA A 129 -1.37 -2.72 -12.42
N PHE A 130 -0.59 -3.47 -13.22
CA PHE A 130 0.83 -3.67 -12.96
C PHE A 130 1.65 -2.40 -13.13
N SER A 131 1.41 -1.60 -14.16
CA SER A 131 2.13 -0.33 -14.35
C SER A 131 1.88 0.61 -13.18
N LEU A 132 0.66 0.62 -12.65
CA LEU A 132 0.30 1.41 -11.48
C LEU A 132 0.98 0.89 -10.20
N ASP A 133 1.03 -0.43 -9.99
CA ASP A 133 1.78 -1.06 -8.89
C ASP A 133 3.27 -0.71 -8.97
N ARG A 134 3.87 -0.86 -10.15
CA ARG A 134 5.28 -0.53 -10.37
C ARG A 134 5.56 0.92 -10.01
N LEU A 135 4.74 1.87 -10.48
CA LEU A 135 4.92 3.28 -10.16
C LEU A 135 4.72 3.58 -8.67
N TYR A 136 3.74 2.94 -8.03
CA TYR A 136 3.53 3.05 -6.58
C TYR A 136 4.79 2.63 -5.82
N PHE A 137 5.36 1.47 -6.14
CA PHE A 137 6.55 0.97 -5.44
C PHE A 137 7.83 1.73 -5.78
N GLU A 138 8.03 2.13 -7.05
CA GLU A 138 9.11 3.04 -7.46
C GLU A 138 9.09 4.35 -6.66
N GLY A 139 7.88 4.84 -6.34
CA GLY A 139 7.69 6.05 -5.54
C GLY A 139 8.41 6.03 -4.19
N PHE A 140 8.67 4.86 -3.60
CA PHE A 140 9.36 4.77 -2.32
C PHE A 140 10.86 5.11 -2.39
N ASN A 141 11.50 4.99 -3.57
CA ASN A 141 12.97 5.14 -3.72
C ASN A 141 13.50 6.46 -3.14
N ASN A 142 12.75 7.55 -3.28
CA ASN A 142 13.12 8.87 -2.79
C ASN A 142 12.38 9.29 -1.51
N ARG A 143 11.60 8.38 -0.91
CA ARG A 143 10.74 8.65 0.25
C ARG A 143 11.17 7.89 1.50
N PHE A 144 12.13 6.98 1.41
CA PHE A 144 12.62 6.25 2.58
C PHE A 144 13.17 7.20 3.65
N PRO A 145 12.81 6.98 4.94
CA PRO A 145 13.47 7.66 6.04
C PRO A 145 14.99 7.39 6.06
N LYS A 146 15.75 8.25 6.74
CA LYS A 146 17.20 8.06 6.92
C LYS A 146 17.51 7.21 8.15
N GLY A 147 18.69 6.59 8.17
CA GLY A 147 19.18 5.84 9.33
C GLY A 147 18.40 4.54 9.56
N PRO A 148 18.26 4.09 10.83
CA PRO A 148 17.60 2.83 11.19
C PRO A 148 16.14 2.74 10.71
N ASP A 149 15.39 3.85 10.75
CA ASP A 149 14.01 3.92 10.26
C ASP A 149 13.91 3.60 8.76
N GLY A 150 14.94 3.97 7.99
CA GLY A 150 15.03 3.67 6.57
C GLY A 150 15.19 2.18 6.27
N GLU A 151 15.91 1.46 7.14
CA GLU A 151 16.10 0.02 6.99
C GLU A 151 14.82 -0.75 7.31
N LEU A 152 14.12 -0.37 8.38
CA LEU A 152 12.80 -0.90 8.68
C LEU A 152 11.83 -0.62 7.52
N ALA A 153 11.78 0.62 7.04
CA ALA A 153 10.94 1.01 5.91
C ALA A 153 11.22 0.19 4.64
N ARG A 154 12.49 -0.08 4.32
CA ARG A 154 12.86 -0.96 3.19
C ARG A 154 12.35 -2.38 3.37
N ARG A 155 12.50 -2.96 4.56
CA ARG A 155 12.00 -4.33 4.84
C ARG A 155 10.49 -4.42 4.71
N LEU A 156 9.78 -3.41 5.21
CA LEU A 156 8.33 -3.30 5.10
C LEU A 156 7.85 -3.24 3.65
N VAL A 157 8.49 -2.41 2.84
CA VAL A 157 8.20 -2.29 1.40
C VAL A 157 8.55 -3.58 0.68
N ALA A 158 9.72 -4.17 0.95
CA ALA A 158 10.17 -5.40 0.31
C ALA A 158 9.19 -6.55 0.52
N LEU A 159 8.73 -6.77 1.76
CA LEU A 159 7.80 -7.86 2.06
C LEU A 159 6.46 -7.69 1.34
N ARG A 160 5.92 -6.46 1.30
CA ARG A 160 4.68 -6.20 0.55
C ARG A 160 4.83 -6.52 -0.94
N ILE A 161 6.00 -6.23 -1.51
CA ILE A 161 6.28 -6.48 -2.93
C ILE A 161 6.43 -7.97 -3.18
N ASP A 162 7.12 -8.68 -2.31
CA ASP A 162 7.29 -10.12 -2.42
C ASP A 162 5.95 -10.87 -2.28
N LEU A 163 5.08 -10.45 -1.36
CA LEU A 163 3.71 -10.93 -1.26
C LEU A 163 2.89 -10.64 -2.52
N LEU A 164 3.04 -9.44 -3.09
CA LEU A 164 2.37 -9.09 -4.34
C LEU A 164 2.87 -9.96 -5.50
N ASN A 165 4.19 -10.17 -5.62
CA ASN A 165 4.77 -11.05 -6.63
C ASN A 165 4.25 -12.49 -6.50
N LEU A 166 4.13 -13.02 -5.27
CA LEU A 166 3.53 -14.33 -5.01
C LEU A 166 2.05 -14.38 -5.43
N ASN A 167 1.28 -13.33 -5.12
CA ASN A 167 -0.13 -13.24 -5.50
C ASN A 167 -0.33 -13.07 -7.01
N LEU A 168 0.55 -12.33 -7.68
CA LEU A 168 0.58 -12.24 -9.14
C LEU A 168 0.91 -13.60 -9.76
N PHE A 169 1.79 -14.40 -9.13
CA PHE A 169 2.13 -15.74 -9.62
C PHE A 169 0.90 -16.62 -9.83
N LYS A 170 -0.03 -16.57 -8.88
CA LYS A 170 -1.29 -17.32 -8.93
C LYS A 170 -2.25 -16.87 -10.05
N ARG A 171 -2.06 -15.66 -10.58
CA ARG A 171 -3.06 -14.97 -11.43
C ARG A 171 -2.62 -14.75 -12.88
N VAL A 172 -1.32 -14.67 -13.16
CA VAL A 172 -0.81 -14.36 -14.51
C VAL A 172 0.16 -15.43 -15.03
N ARG A 173 -0.01 -15.82 -16.30
CA ARG A 173 0.83 -16.85 -16.96
C ARG A 173 2.23 -16.37 -17.36
N ASN A 174 2.45 -15.07 -17.51
CA ASN A 174 3.74 -14.49 -17.94
C ASN A 174 4.34 -13.60 -16.85
N LEU A 175 4.75 -14.22 -15.75
CA LEU A 175 5.26 -13.56 -14.56
C LEU A 175 6.53 -12.74 -14.76
N GLY A 176 7.43 -13.17 -15.65
CA GLY A 176 8.64 -12.41 -15.98
C GLY A 176 8.34 -10.97 -16.39
N ARG A 177 7.21 -10.75 -17.06
CA ARG A 177 6.74 -9.41 -17.45
C ARG A 177 6.14 -8.61 -16.29
N PHE A 178 5.52 -9.28 -15.32
CA PHE A 178 4.76 -8.67 -14.22
C PHE A 178 5.49 -8.73 -12.87
N PHE A 179 6.79 -9.00 -12.88
CA PHE A 179 7.60 -9.08 -11.67
C PHE A 179 8.04 -7.68 -11.21
N LEU A 180 7.91 -7.42 -9.91
CA LEU A 180 8.35 -6.18 -9.27
C LEU A 180 9.71 -6.38 -8.57
N PRO A 181 10.80 -5.73 -9.03
CA PRO A 181 12.17 -6.02 -8.59
C PRO A 181 12.60 -5.24 -7.35
N TYR A 182 11.68 -4.89 -6.46
CA TYR A 182 11.93 -4.03 -5.29
C TYR A 182 11.81 -4.78 -3.96
N GLY A 183 11.49 -6.08 -4.02
CA GLY A 183 11.51 -6.99 -2.87
C GLY A 183 12.85 -7.70 -2.70
N PHE A 184 12.86 -8.74 -1.87
CA PHE A 184 14.02 -9.62 -1.71
C PHE A 184 13.98 -10.82 -2.65
N LEU A 185 12.80 -11.18 -3.19
CA LEU A 185 12.71 -12.18 -4.24
C LEU A 185 13.40 -11.68 -5.52
N SER A 186 13.93 -12.63 -6.29
CA SER A 186 14.48 -12.40 -7.61
C SER A 186 13.53 -12.92 -8.69
N VAL A 187 13.59 -12.31 -9.87
CA VAL A 187 12.95 -12.82 -11.09
C VAL A 187 13.41 -14.26 -11.38
N ASN A 188 14.64 -14.62 -10.98
CA ASN A 188 15.21 -15.95 -11.19
C ASN A 188 14.62 -17.03 -10.26
N ASP A 189 13.93 -16.61 -9.19
CA ASP A 189 13.25 -17.52 -8.25
C ASP A 189 11.88 -17.98 -8.78
N MET A 190 11.40 -17.39 -9.90
CA MET A 190 10.11 -17.70 -10.51
C MET A 190 10.15 -18.96 -11.39
N ARG A 191 10.30 -20.13 -10.78
CA ARG A 191 10.21 -21.43 -11.48
C ARG A 191 8.81 -22.04 -11.39
N ASP A 192 8.29 -22.12 -10.18
CA ASP A 192 6.96 -22.59 -9.83
C ASP A 192 6.53 -21.96 -8.48
N GLU A 193 5.24 -22.07 -8.15
CA GLU A 193 4.67 -21.45 -6.96
C GLU A 193 5.28 -21.97 -5.65
N ASN A 194 5.59 -23.26 -5.58
CA ASN A 194 6.15 -23.88 -4.38
C ASN A 194 7.57 -23.38 -4.16
N THR A 195 8.40 -23.39 -5.20
CA THR A 195 9.77 -22.86 -5.14
C THR A 195 9.78 -21.38 -4.74
N LEU A 196 8.87 -20.57 -5.28
CA LEU A 196 8.78 -19.14 -4.95
C LEU A 196 8.36 -18.93 -3.49
N SER A 197 7.39 -19.71 -3.01
CA SER A 197 6.93 -19.68 -1.62
C SER A 197 8.02 -20.14 -0.64
N GLU A 198 8.74 -21.21 -0.98
CA GLU A 198 9.87 -21.71 -0.19
C GLU A 198 10.98 -20.66 -0.09
N LYS A 199 11.31 -19.99 -1.20
CA LYS A 199 12.29 -18.90 -1.17
C LYS A 199 11.84 -17.69 -0.37
N LEU A 200 10.57 -17.33 -0.48
CA LEU A 200 9.99 -16.29 0.36
C LEU A 200 10.19 -16.62 1.85
N PHE A 201 9.81 -17.83 2.26
CA PHE A 201 9.93 -18.26 3.65
C PHE A 201 11.38 -18.27 4.14
N GLU A 202 12.31 -18.74 3.31
CA GLU A 202 13.75 -18.71 3.62
C GLU A 202 14.27 -17.28 3.83
N LEU A 203 13.93 -16.34 2.94
CA LEU A 203 14.39 -14.95 3.00
C LEU A 203 13.94 -14.23 4.27
N TYR A 204 12.75 -14.58 4.77
CA TYR A 204 12.18 -13.99 5.98
C TYR A 204 12.40 -14.83 7.25
N GLY A 205 13.07 -15.98 7.14
CA GLY A 205 13.37 -16.85 8.28
C GLY A 205 12.13 -17.47 8.92
N VAL A 206 11.11 -17.77 8.11
CA VAL A 206 9.84 -18.38 8.53
C VAL A 206 9.61 -19.70 7.80
N LYS A 207 8.59 -20.48 8.18
CA LYS A 207 8.32 -21.80 7.56
C LYS A 207 7.07 -21.85 6.70
N ASN A 208 6.14 -20.92 6.89
CA ASN A 208 4.84 -20.95 6.25
C ASN A 208 4.20 -19.54 6.25
N MET A 209 3.02 -19.43 5.63
CA MET A 209 2.28 -18.17 5.54
C MET A 209 1.82 -17.63 6.90
N ASP A 210 1.48 -18.47 7.87
CA ASP A 210 1.03 -18.02 9.19
C ASP A 210 2.19 -17.41 9.99
N GLU A 211 3.36 -18.02 9.90
CA GLU A 211 4.60 -17.48 10.47
C GLU A 211 5.05 -16.21 9.73
N LEU A 212 4.89 -16.14 8.40
CA LEU A 212 5.16 -14.92 7.64
C LEU A 212 4.22 -13.78 8.04
N LYS A 213 2.94 -14.12 8.27
CA LYS A 213 1.95 -13.19 8.82
C LYS A 213 2.41 -12.65 10.16
N SER A 214 2.76 -13.55 11.07
CA SER A 214 3.22 -13.22 12.42
C SER A 214 4.50 -12.37 12.38
N TYR A 215 5.43 -12.68 11.48
CA TYR A 215 6.65 -11.91 11.24
C TYR A 215 6.35 -10.47 10.84
N TYR A 216 5.50 -10.24 9.84
CA TYR A 216 5.15 -8.87 9.41
C TYR A 216 4.44 -8.10 10.51
N CYS A 217 3.46 -8.72 11.19
CA CYS A 217 2.73 -8.04 12.25
C CYS A 217 3.65 -7.66 13.43
N GLY A 218 4.75 -8.38 13.62
CA GLY A 218 5.75 -8.12 14.67
C GLY A 218 7.00 -7.35 14.22
N ILE A 219 7.19 -7.06 12.93
CA ILE A 219 8.47 -6.56 12.39
C ILE A 219 8.91 -5.22 13.02
N CYS A 220 7.93 -4.39 13.41
CA CYS A 220 8.16 -3.09 14.04
C CYS A 220 8.42 -3.20 15.55
N MET A 221 8.02 -4.28 16.22
CA MET A 221 8.09 -4.40 17.69
C MET A 221 9.51 -4.43 18.25
N SER A 222 10.49 -4.81 17.41
CA SER A 222 11.91 -4.86 17.77
C SER A 222 12.64 -3.52 17.60
N HIS A 223 11.96 -2.50 17.07
CA HIS A 223 12.56 -1.20 16.77
C HIS A 223 12.06 -0.16 17.79
N GLY A 224 12.98 0.55 18.44
CA GLY A 224 12.67 1.55 19.47
C GLY A 224 12.64 2.98 18.94
N SER A 225 11.82 3.28 17.93
CA SER A 225 11.67 4.64 17.37
C SER A 225 10.21 5.07 17.24
N GLY A 226 9.94 6.37 17.23
CA GLY A 226 8.58 6.87 16.98
C GLY A 226 8.04 6.46 15.59
N PHE A 227 8.94 6.24 14.61
CA PHE A 227 8.57 5.71 13.30
C PHE A 227 8.13 4.24 13.39
N SER A 228 8.87 3.39 14.11
CA SER A 228 8.48 1.99 14.27
C SER A 228 7.21 1.84 15.09
N ASN A 229 6.97 2.68 16.11
CA ASN A 229 5.71 2.71 16.84
C ASN A 229 4.53 3.01 15.91
N LEU A 230 4.66 4.05 15.08
CA LEU A 230 3.64 4.43 14.09
C LEU A 230 3.41 3.33 13.05
N MET A 231 4.47 2.81 12.43
CA MET A 231 4.33 1.75 11.44
C MET A 231 3.80 0.45 12.07
N GLY A 232 4.23 0.13 13.29
CA GLY A 232 3.74 -1.00 14.07
C GLY A 232 2.24 -0.90 14.32
N PHE A 233 1.75 0.28 14.72
CA PHE A 233 0.33 0.55 14.85
C PHE A 233 -0.43 0.30 13.53
N ILE A 234 0.05 0.86 12.42
CA ILE A 234 -0.59 0.71 11.10
C ILE A 234 -0.64 -0.76 10.70
N ILE A 235 0.49 -1.46 10.78
CA ILE A 235 0.65 -2.83 10.33
C ILE A 235 -0.15 -3.82 11.17
N LEU A 236 -0.17 -3.63 12.49
CA LEU A 236 -0.93 -4.49 13.40
C LEU A 236 -2.42 -4.47 13.04
N HIS A 237 -2.96 -3.29 12.73
CA HIS A 237 -4.35 -3.13 12.34
C HIS A 237 -4.61 -3.60 10.90
N GLU A 238 -3.67 -3.39 9.98
CA GLU A 238 -3.76 -3.99 8.64
C GLU A 238 -3.79 -5.52 8.70
N CYS A 239 -3.05 -6.14 9.62
CA CYS A 239 -3.03 -7.59 9.81
C CYS A 239 -4.35 -8.19 10.31
N SER A 240 -5.15 -7.41 11.04
CA SER A 240 -6.44 -7.83 11.57
C SER A 240 -7.59 -7.62 10.56
N MET A 241 -7.35 -6.87 9.49
CA MET A 241 -8.35 -6.62 8.44
C MET A 241 -8.38 -7.75 7.41
N GLU A 242 -9.58 -8.22 7.08
CA GLU A 242 -9.78 -9.21 6.01
C GLU A 242 -9.34 -8.65 4.65
N GLY A 243 -8.66 -9.48 3.85
CA GLY A 243 -8.29 -9.15 2.46
C GLY A 243 -7.08 -8.23 2.30
N VAL A 244 -6.36 -7.91 3.38
CA VAL A 244 -5.10 -7.13 3.32
C VAL A 244 -3.87 -8.03 3.08
N TRP A 245 -4.00 -9.33 3.37
CA TRP A 245 -3.01 -10.39 3.20
C TRP A 245 -3.34 -11.32 2.03
#